data_AF-A0A438DJK9-F1
#
_entry.id   AF-A0A438DJK9-F1
#
_cell.length_a   1.000
_cell.length_b   1.000
_cell.length_c   1.000
_cell.angle_alpha   90.00
_cell.angle_beta   90.00
_cell.angle_gamma   90.00
#
_symmetry.space_group_name_H-M   'P 1'
#
loop_
_entity.id
_entity.type
_entity.pdbx_description
1 polymer ?
#
loop_
_entity_poly.entity_id
_entity_poly.type
_entity_poly.pdbx_seq_one_letter_code
_entity_poly.pdbx_strand_id
1 'polypeptide(L)' 'MASGIEDAKLEDIKVKLFNCAMQSDWEEVVRLCELHPSAHRAIIPASGETILHMAVSAEKEEIVEQLVEQISPSELDV' A
#
# COMPACT_ATOMS: atom_id res chain seq x y z
N MET A 1 19.30 -11.65 -17.24
CA MET A 1 17.87 -11.97 -17.01
C MET A 1 17.63 -11.88 -15.51
N ALA A 2 17.35 -10.69 -15.00
CA ALA A 2 17.00 -10.45 -13.60
C ALA A 2 15.62 -9.83 -13.60
N SER A 3 14.58 -10.67 -13.64
CA SER A 3 13.18 -10.21 -13.61
C SER A 3 12.26 -11.24 -12.95
N GLY A 4 12.81 -12.11 -12.10
CA GLY A 4 12.03 -13.14 -11.40
C GLY A 4 12.22 -13.16 -9.88
N ILE A 5 13.08 -12.29 -9.34
CA ILE A 5 13.39 -12.22 -7.90
C ILE A 5 12.62 -11.06 -7.23
N GLU A 6 12.18 -10.06 -8.01
CA GLU A 6 11.53 -8.85 -7.49
C GLU A 6 10.01 -9.07 -7.28
N ASP A 7 9.37 -9.85 -8.15
CA ASP A 7 7.92 -10.13 -8.10
C ASP A 7 7.51 -10.99 -6.90
N ALA A 8 8.29 -12.04 -6.59
CA ALA A 8 8.02 -12.90 -5.43
C ALA A 8 8.12 -12.12 -4.11
N LYS A 9 8.99 -11.11 -4.06
CA LYS A 9 9.17 -10.26 -2.87
C LYS A 9 8.03 -9.26 -2.72
N LEU A 10 7.49 -8.77 -3.84
CA LEU A 10 6.34 -7.86 -3.85
C LEU A 10 5.07 -8.55 -3.33
N GLU A 11 4.84 -9.81 -3.69
CA GLU A 11 3.67 -10.57 -3.20
C GLU A 11 3.69 -10.74 -1.68
N ASP A 12 4.85 -11.05 -1.10
CA ASP A 12 5.08 -11.09 0.36
C ASP A 12 4.80 -9.72 1.02
N ILE A 13 5.24 -8.63 0.40
CA ILE A 13 4.99 -7.26 0.89
C ILE A 13 3.49 -6.94 0.88
N LYS A 14 2.74 -7.36 -0.15
CA LYS A 14 1.28 -7.18 -0.22
C LYS A 14 0.56 -7.92 0.90
N VAL A 15 0.97 -9.16 1.17
CA VAL A 15 0.42 -9.96 2.28
C VAL A 15 0.72 -9.31 3.62
N LYS A 16 1.94 -8.80 3.81
CA LYS A 16 2.32 -8.11 5.04
C LYS A 16 1.52 -6.82 5.24
N LEU A 17 1.37 -6.00 4.19
CA LEU A 17 0.54 -4.79 4.20
C LEU A 17 -0.90 -5.09 4.61
N PHE A 18 -1.51 -6.11 4.02
CA PHE A 18 -2.87 -6.52 4.35
C PHE A 18 -3.01 -6.92 5.82
N ASN A 19 -2.07 -7.71 6.34
CA ASN A 19 -2.07 -8.13 7.74
C ASN A 19 -1.90 -6.94 8.70
N CYS A 20 -1.03 -5.99 8.40
CA CYS A 20 -0.85 -4.78 9.20
C CYS A 20 -2.13 -3.93 9.22
N ALA A 21 -2.75 -3.71 8.05
CA ALA A 21 -4.00 -2.95 7.96
C ALA A 21 -5.15 -3.63 8.71
N MET A 22 -5.27 -4.97 8.63
CA MET A 22 -6.24 -5.74 9.42
C MET A 22 -5.98 -5.69 10.93
N GLN A 23 -4.72 -5.54 11.35
CA GLN A 23 -4.34 -5.35 12.74
C GLN A 23 -4.43 -3.89 13.21
N SER A 24 -4.83 -2.96 12.32
CA SER A 24 -4.82 -1.52 12.57
C SER A 24 -3.42 -0.96 12.86
N ASP A 25 -2.38 -1.64 12.41
CA ASP A 25 -0.98 -1.21 12.48
C ASP A 25 -0.63 -0.35 11.25
N TRP A 26 -1.24 0.83 11.21
CA TRP A 26 -1.13 1.75 10.08
C TRP A 26 0.24 2.40 9.96
N GLU A 27 1.00 2.50 11.06
CA GLU A 27 2.37 3.01 11.01
C GLU A 27 3.28 2.08 10.21
N GLU A 28 3.15 0.76 10.37
CA GLU A 28 3.89 -0.20 9.55
C GLU A 28 3.42 -0.20 8.09
N VAL A 29 2.12 0.06 7.85
CA VAL A 29 1.59 0.22 6.48
C VAL A 29 2.27 1.40 5.76
N VAL A 30 2.34 2.56 6.42
CA VAL A 30 3.00 3.76 5.89
C VAL A 30 4.49 3.47 5.61
N ARG A 31 5.21 2.86 6.56
CA ARG A 31 6.63 2.50 6.37
C ARG A 31 6.86 1.54 5.20
N LEU A 32 5.98 0.55 5.02
CA LEU A 32 6.09 -0.42 3.92
C LEU A 32 5.80 0.22 2.56
N CYS A 33 4.87 1.16 2.51
CA CYS A 33 4.59 1.99 1.33
C CYS A 33 5.79 2.87 0.96
N GLU A 34 6.40 3.55 1.93
CA GLU A 34 7.62 4.35 1.71
C GLU A 34 8.80 3.51 1.19
N LEU A 35 8.99 2.31 1.74
CA LEU A 35 10.07 1.41 1.34
C LEU A 35 9.83 0.80 -0.05
N HIS A 36 8.57 0.68 -0.45
CA HIS A 36 8.16 0.04 -1.70
C HIS A 36 7.09 0.87 -2.41
N PRO A 37 7.48 1.83 -3.28
CA PRO A 37 6.55 2.67 -4.04
C PRO A 37 5.54 1.86 -4.87
N SER A 38 5.96 0.69 -5.36
CA SER A 38 5.11 -0.27 -6.08
C SER A 38 3.96 -0.82 -5.25
N ALA A 39 4.06 -0.75 -3.92
CA ALA A 39 3.07 -1.20 -2.98
C ALA A 39 1.91 -0.21 -2.79
N HIS A 40 2.05 1.06 -3.20
CA HIS A 40 0.94 2.01 -3.25
C HIS A 40 -0.19 1.53 -4.16
N ARG A 41 0.18 0.83 -5.23
CA ARG A 41 -0.74 0.18 -6.18
C ARG A 41 -1.04 -1.27 -5.83
N ALA A 42 -0.69 -1.73 -4.63
CA ALA A 42 -1.02 -3.07 -4.18
C ALA A 42 -2.54 -3.19 -4.03
N ILE A 43 -3.18 -3.71 -5.08
CA ILE A 43 -4.53 -4.23 -5.02
C ILE A 43 -4.47 -5.51 -4.20
N ILE A 44 -5.27 -5.59 -3.14
CA ILE A 44 -5.46 -6.82 -2.39
C ILE A 44 -6.25 -7.75 -3.30
N PRO A 45 -5.66 -8.87 -3.79
CA PRO A 45 -6.26 -9.65 -4.86
C PRO A 45 -7.58 -10.33 -4.46
N ALA A 46 -7.85 -10.47 -3.15
CA ALA A 46 -9.05 -11.13 -2.65
C ALA A 46 -10.31 -10.25 -2.65
N SER A 47 -10.18 -8.94 -2.38
CA SER A 47 -11.31 -8.00 -2.37
C SER A 47 -11.29 -6.99 -3.51
N GLY A 48 -10.17 -6.86 -4.23
CA GLY A 48 -9.99 -5.79 -5.22
C GLY A 48 -9.81 -4.40 -4.60
N GLU A 49 -9.85 -4.31 -3.27
CA GLU A 49 -9.64 -3.06 -2.55
C GLU A 49 -8.14 -2.75 -2.42
N THR A 50 -7.82 -1.47 -2.43
CA THR A 50 -6.47 -1.00 -2.14
C THR A 50 -6.34 -0.67 -0.65
N ILE A 51 -5.10 -0.59 -0.15
CA ILE A 51 -4.81 -0.12 1.21
C ILE A 51 -5.51 1.22 1.50
N LEU A 52 -5.61 2.09 0.48
CA LEU A 52 -6.29 3.38 0.59
C LEU A 52 -7.80 3.24 0.91
N HIS A 53 -8.49 2.30 0.25
CA HIS A 53 -9.91 2.03 0.55
C HIS A 53 -10.09 1.59 1.99
N MET A 54 -9.18 0.73 2.47
CA MET A 54 -9.22 0.24 3.84
C MET A 54 -8.96 1.34 4.87
N ALA A 55 -8.02 2.25 4.59
CA ALA A 55 -7.73 3.40 5.45
C ALA A 55 -8.92 4.37 5.54
N VAL A 56 -9.63 4.60 4.44
CA VAL A 56 -10.88 5.38 4.40
C VAL A 56 -11.98 4.68 5.20
N SER A 57 -12.18 3.37 5.00
CA SER A 57 -13.17 2.59 5.78
C SER A 57 -12.86 2.51 7.27
N ALA A 58 -11.57 2.61 7.65
CA ALA A 58 -11.14 2.62 9.04
C ALA A 58 -11.17 4.03 9.69
N GLU A 59 -11.68 5.04 8.97
CA GLU A 59 -11.76 6.44 9.41
C GLU A 59 -10.40 6.99 9.91
N LYS A 60 -9.31 6.56 9.26
CA LYS A 60 -7.94 6.95 9.60
C LYS A 60 -7.48 8.14 8.76
N GLU A 61 -8.07 9.31 9.01
CA GLU A 61 -7.84 10.53 8.22
C GLU A 61 -6.34 10.88 8.08
N GLU A 62 -5.59 10.86 9.18
CA GLU A 62 -4.14 11.16 9.19
C GLU A 62 -3.31 10.16 8.37
N ILE A 63 -3.74 8.89 8.34
CA ILE A 63 -3.07 7.84 7.55
C ILE A 63 -3.43 7.99 6.08
N VAL A 64 -4.69 8.34 5.77
CA VAL A 64 -5.13 8.64 4.42
C VAL A 64 -4.33 9.80 3.84
N GLU A 65 -4.14 10.88 4.61
CA GLU A 65 -3.34 12.03 4.19
C GLU A 65 -1.89 11.61 3.86
N GLN A 66 -1.22 10.89 4.77
CA GLN A 66 0.15 10.40 4.54
C GLN A 66 0.24 9.47 3.32
N LEU A 67 -0.73 8.57 3.13
CA LEU A 67 -0.74 7.67 1.98
C LEU A 67 -0.98 8.43 0.67
N VAL A 68 -1.82 9.47 0.68
CA VAL A 68 -2.06 10.35 -0.48
C VAL A 68 -0.84 11.21 -0.80
N GLU A 69 -0.16 11.76 0.21
CA GLU A 69 1.06 12.56 0.02
C GLU A 69 2.20 11.75 -0.61
N GLN A 70 2.28 10.46 -0.28
CA GLN A 70 3.26 9.55 -0.87
C GLN A 70 2.91 9.13 -2.31
N ILE A 71 1.63 9.19 -2.71
CA ILE A 71 1.23 9.05 -4.11
C ILE A 71 1.65 10.34 -4.80
N SER A 72 2.85 10.32 -5.39
CA SER A 72 3.46 11.49 -6.02
C SER A 72 2.49 12.16 -7.01
N PRO A 73 2.39 13.50 -7.02
CA PRO A 73 1.49 14.24 -7.93
C PRO A 73 1.85 14.07 -9.41
N SER A 74 2.99 13.46 -9.74
CA SER A 74 3.44 13.19 -11.11
C SER A 74 2.70 12.04 -11.82
N GLU A 75 1.81 11.29 -11.15
CA GLU A 75 0.85 10.38 -11.81
C GLU A 75 -0.54 11.01 -12.01
N LEU A 76 -0.70 12.30 -11.70
CA LEU A 76 -1.87 13.10 -12.04
C LEU A 76 -1.63 13.84 -13.37
N ASP A 77 -1.40 13.10 -14.46
CA ASP A 77 -1.55 13.69 -15.80
C ASP A 77 -3.07 13.72 -16.11
N VAL A 78 -3.60 14.94 -16.08
CA VAL A 78 -4.99 15.31 -16.43
C VAL A 78 -5.22 15.39 -17.94
#